data_AF-A0AA43BRP9-F1
#
_entry.id   AF-A0AA43BRP9-F1
#
_cell.length_a   1.000
_cell.length_b   1.000
_cell.length_c   1.000
_cell.angle_alpha   90.00
_cell.angle_beta   90.00
_cell.angle_gamma   90.00
#
_symmetry.space_group_name_H-M   'P 1'
#
loop_
_entity.id
_entity.type
_entity.pdbx_description
1 polymer ?
#
loop_
_entity_poly.entity_id
_entity_poly.type
_entity_poly.pdbx_seq_one_letter_code
_entity_poly.pdbx_strand_id
1 'polypeptide(L)'
;MDDRIDEELFAEWLEFCAGRSEREDWYFSGLLQGVTDPDTLAAVFAGFPHADALRSRALDVLGAGRWDGHLYLQPAIAGDVQAVAAAARTWLDELARVAGMAGESALQATLRDVPVVAAPAEQLQAAWRESGPSAYLHDVVCDVVREARTLDTPQMAALDEALYHIASDLYLGWYIAQPLSPAAVDFAPYLAFWRLGGRGALVDGAFLVEAAGLDS
;
A
#
# COMPACT_ATOMS: atom_id res chain seq x y z
N MET A 1 10.86 20.98 7.14
CA MET A 1 11.07 19.70 7.86
C MET A 1 12.45 19.25 7.41
N ASP A 2 13.32 18.85 8.34
CA ASP A 2 14.66 18.37 7.98
C ASP A 2 14.45 17.05 7.23
N ASP A 3 14.84 16.96 5.95
CA ASP A 3 14.63 15.80 5.06
C ASP A 3 15.54 14.61 5.43
N ARG A 4 15.96 14.54 6.70
CA ARG A 4 16.89 13.55 7.22
C ARG A 4 16.12 12.56 8.07
N ILE A 5 16.33 11.28 7.77
CA ILE A 5 15.94 10.19 8.64
C ILE A 5 16.42 10.47 10.07
N ASP A 6 15.62 10.10 11.06
CA ASP A 6 16.04 10.13 12.46
C ASP A 6 17.28 9.22 12.62
N GLU A 7 18.43 9.84 12.89
CA GLU A 7 19.73 9.15 12.95
C GLU A 7 19.77 8.09 14.06
N GLU A 8 19.07 8.33 15.18
CA GLU A 8 18.98 7.37 16.28
C GLU A 8 18.12 6.18 15.86
N LEU A 9 16.97 6.44 15.26
CA LEU A 9 16.07 5.40 14.76
C LEU A 9 16.75 4.55 13.67
N PHE A 10 17.50 5.19 12.77
CA PHE A 10 18.21 4.49 11.71
C PHE A 10 19.39 3.66 12.24
N ALA A 11 20.14 4.17 13.22
CA ALA A 11 21.17 3.37 13.88
C ALA A 11 20.58 2.15 14.59
N GLU A 12 19.46 2.33 15.30
CA GLU A 12 18.75 1.24 15.96
C GLU A 12 18.23 0.21 14.95
N TRP A 13 17.77 0.66 13.77
CA TRP A 13 17.35 -0.24 12.68
C TRP A 13 18.49 -1.14 12.22
N LEU A 14 19.69 -0.59 12.04
CA LEU A 14 20.86 -1.38 11.64
C LEU A 14 21.26 -2.41 12.70
N GLU A 15 21.19 -2.05 13.99
CA GLU A 15 21.42 -2.99 15.09
C GLU A 15 20.36 -4.09 15.16
N PHE A 16 19.09 -3.74 14.94
CA PHE A 16 17.96 -4.67 14.88
C PHE A 16 18.06 -5.65 13.71
N CYS A 17 18.40 -5.17 12.52
CA CYS A 17 18.66 -6.01 11.35
C CYS A 17 19.85 -6.95 11.56
N ALA A 18 20.85 -6.53 12.34
CA ALA A 18 21.99 -7.36 12.68
C ALA A 18 21.74 -8.34 13.84
N GLY A 19 20.51 -8.38 14.39
CA GLY A 19 20.14 -9.24 15.52
C GLY A 19 20.77 -8.83 16.85
N ARG A 20 21.18 -7.55 16.98
CA ARG A 20 21.80 -6.99 18.19
C ARG A 20 20.85 -6.12 19.02
N SER A 21 19.61 -5.96 18.57
CA SER A 21 18.54 -5.27 19.28
C SER A 21 17.28 -6.14 19.35
N GLU A 22 16.53 -6.00 20.45
CA GLU A 22 15.28 -6.72 20.74
C GLU A 22 14.07 -5.77 20.77
N ARG A 23 14.12 -4.66 20.01
CA ARG A 23 12.97 -3.75 19.88
C ARG A 23 11.76 -4.48 19.31
N GLU A 24 10.59 -3.99 19.71
CA GLU A 24 9.33 -4.37 19.10
C GLU A 24 9.26 -3.80 17.67
N ASP A 25 8.48 -4.45 16.81
CA ASP A 25 8.30 -4.09 15.40
C ASP A 25 7.82 -2.65 15.18
N TRP A 26 6.81 -2.21 15.95
CA TRP A 26 6.24 -0.86 15.89
C TRP A 26 7.23 0.26 16.26
N TYR A 27 8.39 -0.06 16.86
CA TYR A 27 9.41 0.94 17.14
C TYR A 27 9.90 1.61 15.84
N PHE A 28 9.86 0.89 14.72
CA PHE A 28 10.36 1.35 13.42
C PHE A 28 9.28 1.95 12.51
N SER A 29 8.05 2.16 12.98
CA SER A 29 6.96 2.73 12.16
C SER A 29 7.32 4.08 11.53
N GLY A 30 8.16 4.88 12.18
CA GLY A 30 8.63 6.17 11.66
C GLY A 30 9.83 6.10 10.71
N LEU A 31 10.43 4.92 10.47
CA LEU A 31 11.74 4.77 9.83
C LEU A 31 11.83 5.41 8.43
N LEU A 32 10.74 5.34 7.67
CA LEU A 32 10.69 5.80 6.28
C LEU A 32 9.97 7.15 6.12
N GLN A 33 9.54 7.79 7.22
CA GLN A 33 8.88 9.09 7.15
C GLN A 33 9.85 10.17 6.68
N GLY A 34 9.50 10.88 5.61
CA GLY A 34 10.33 11.95 5.03
C GLY A 34 11.56 11.47 4.28
N VAL A 35 11.82 10.15 4.20
CA VAL A 35 12.95 9.60 3.43
C VAL A 35 12.68 9.81 1.94
N THR A 36 13.65 10.39 1.24
CA THR A 36 13.58 10.65 -0.21
C THR A 36 14.83 10.25 -0.97
N ASP A 37 15.94 9.95 -0.27
CA ASP A 37 17.21 9.70 -0.91
C ASP A 37 17.47 8.20 -1.17
N PRO A 38 18.07 7.83 -2.32
CA PRO A 38 18.34 6.44 -2.67
C PRO A 38 19.33 5.71 -1.76
N ASP A 39 20.24 6.43 -1.10
CA ASP A 39 21.32 5.83 -0.31
C ASP A 39 20.79 5.32 1.03
N THR A 40 19.94 6.10 1.70
CA THR A 40 19.19 5.69 2.90
C THR A 40 18.33 4.47 2.61
N LEU A 41 17.57 4.48 1.51
CA LEU A 41 16.76 3.31 1.13
C LEU A 41 17.63 2.07 0.86
N ALA A 42 18.77 2.24 0.19
CA ALA A 42 19.71 1.14 -0.05
C ALA A 42 20.18 0.53 1.28
N ALA A 43 20.47 1.36 2.28
CA ALA A 43 20.92 0.91 3.59
C ALA A 43 19.79 0.27 4.42
N VAL A 44 18.57 0.81 4.37
CA VAL A 44 17.39 0.21 5.02
C VAL A 44 17.14 -1.22 4.52
N PHE A 45 17.21 -1.43 3.20
CA PHE A 45 16.91 -2.73 2.60
C PHE A 45 18.11 -3.68 2.53
N ALA A 46 19.32 -3.26 2.90
CA ALA A 46 20.56 -4.01 2.68
C ALA A 46 20.55 -5.44 3.27
N GLY A 47 19.83 -5.64 4.38
CA GLY A 47 19.70 -6.93 5.05
C GLY A 47 18.69 -7.89 4.42
N PHE A 48 17.90 -7.45 3.43
CA PHE A 48 16.81 -8.24 2.86
C PHE A 48 17.17 -8.87 1.51
N PRO A 49 16.62 -10.05 1.19
CA PRO A 49 16.63 -10.58 -0.16
C PRO A 49 16.06 -9.57 -1.15
N HIS A 50 16.59 -9.53 -2.36
CA HIS A 50 16.12 -8.63 -3.42
C HIS A 50 16.14 -7.13 -3.04
N ALA A 51 17.09 -6.70 -2.20
CA ALA A 51 17.24 -5.32 -1.73
C ALA A 51 17.16 -4.26 -2.84
N ASP A 52 17.79 -4.49 -4.00
CA ASP A 52 17.72 -3.57 -5.14
C ASP A 52 16.30 -3.41 -5.70
N ALA A 53 15.52 -4.48 -5.73
CA ALA A 53 14.13 -4.46 -6.19
C ALA A 53 13.21 -3.76 -5.18
N LEU A 54 13.44 -3.98 -3.88
CA LEU A 54 12.75 -3.25 -2.80
C LEU A 54 13.01 -1.74 -2.91
N ARG A 55 14.29 -1.36 -3.06
CA ARG A 55 14.69 0.03 -3.26
C ARG A 55 14.03 0.65 -4.49
N SER A 56 14.07 -0.03 -5.63
CA SER A 56 13.46 0.47 -6.87
C SER A 56 11.97 0.74 -6.68
N ARG A 57 11.24 -0.18 -6.04
CA ARG A 57 9.80 -0.03 -5.80
C ARG A 57 9.49 1.06 -4.77
N ALA A 58 10.30 1.21 -3.74
CA ALA A 58 10.18 2.33 -2.80
C ALA A 58 10.36 3.67 -3.51
N LEU A 59 11.36 3.79 -4.39
CA LEU A 59 11.58 4.99 -5.21
C LEU A 59 10.41 5.27 -6.16
N ASP A 60 9.77 4.23 -6.73
CA ASP A 60 8.58 4.41 -7.56
C ASP A 60 7.41 5.01 -6.76
N VAL A 61 7.18 4.54 -5.53
CA VAL A 61 6.13 5.05 -4.64
C VAL A 61 6.44 6.48 -4.23
N LEU A 62 7.66 6.75 -3.76
CA LEU A 62 8.10 8.08 -3.35
C LEU A 62 8.03 9.08 -4.52
N GLY A 63 8.43 8.67 -5.72
CA GLY A 63 8.35 9.50 -6.93
C GLY A 63 6.93 9.75 -7.45
N ALA A 64 5.97 8.91 -7.07
CA ALA A 64 4.55 9.11 -7.38
C ALA A 64 3.82 10.00 -6.34
N GLY A 65 4.48 10.30 -5.22
CA GLY A 65 3.92 11.04 -4.11
C GLY A 65 4.66 12.33 -3.77
N ARG A 66 4.15 13.02 -2.76
CA ARG A 66 4.76 14.19 -2.13
C ARG A 66 4.39 14.26 -0.65
N TRP A 67 5.32 14.75 0.16
CA TRP A 67 5.10 14.92 1.58
C TRP A 67 4.35 16.23 1.87
N ASP A 68 4.72 17.37 1.29
CA ASP A 68 4.03 18.67 1.40
C ASP A 68 3.54 19.07 2.82
N GLY A 69 4.26 18.64 3.87
CA GLY A 69 3.88 18.88 5.26
C GLY A 69 2.81 17.93 5.83
N HIS A 70 2.40 16.92 5.06
CA HIS A 70 1.59 15.80 5.51
C HIS A 70 2.44 14.76 6.24
N LEU A 71 1.83 14.11 7.24
CA LEU A 71 2.44 13.00 7.97
C LEU A 71 2.67 11.77 7.08
N TYR A 72 1.76 11.54 6.14
CA TYR A 72 1.80 10.42 5.20
C TYR A 72 1.92 10.93 3.78
N LEU A 73 2.67 10.21 2.95
CA LEU A 73 2.85 10.49 1.55
C LEU A 73 1.49 10.60 0.85
N GLN A 74 1.26 11.71 0.15
CA GLN A 74 0.07 11.94 -0.64
C GLN A 74 0.40 11.79 -2.13
N PRO A 75 -0.54 11.36 -2.99
CA PRO A 75 -0.31 11.31 -4.42
C PRO A 75 0.01 12.71 -4.98
N ALA A 76 1.01 12.77 -5.86
CA ALA A 76 1.49 14.06 -6.38
C ALA A 76 0.55 14.68 -7.43
N ILE A 77 -0.32 13.87 -8.05
CA ILE A 77 -1.21 14.28 -9.12
C ILE A 77 -2.65 13.99 -8.70
N ALA A 78 -3.56 14.89 -9.07
CA ALA A 78 -5.00 14.61 -9.10
C ALA A 78 -5.40 14.35 -10.55
N GLY A 79 -5.69 13.10 -10.88
CA GLY A 79 -6.19 12.70 -12.19
C GLY A 79 -7.65 13.12 -12.38
N ASP A 80 -8.11 13.15 -13.63
CA ASP A 80 -9.53 13.32 -13.88
C ASP A 80 -10.32 12.05 -13.51
N VAL A 81 -11.62 12.23 -13.25
CA VAL A 81 -12.49 11.15 -12.75
C VAL A 81 -12.55 9.94 -13.69
N GLN A 82 -12.40 10.13 -15.00
CA GLN A 82 -12.46 9.04 -15.98
C GLN A 82 -11.18 8.22 -15.96
N ALA A 83 -10.01 8.88 -15.89
CA ALA A 83 -8.71 8.24 -15.74
C ALA A 83 -8.63 7.46 -14.42
N VAL A 84 -9.10 8.06 -13.32
CA VAL A 84 -9.14 7.41 -12.00
C VAL A 84 -10.08 6.20 -12.02
N ALA A 85 -11.27 6.32 -12.61
CA ALA A 85 -12.22 5.21 -12.71
C ALA A 85 -11.68 4.05 -13.59
N ALA A 86 -10.98 4.37 -14.68
CA ALA A 86 -10.34 3.36 -15.52
C ALA A 86 -9.22 2.62 -14.76
N ALA A 87 -8.39 3.34 -14.00
CA ALA A 87 -7.35 2.73 -13.18
C ALA A 87 -7.94 1.87 -12.04
N ALA A 88 -9.03 2.33 -11.40
CA ALA A 88 -9.77 1.56 -10.42
C ALA A 88 -10.30 0.24 -11.01
N ARG A 89 -10.80 0.27 -12.24
CA ARG A 89 -11.28 -0.94 -12.93
C ARG A 89 -10.14 -1.94 -13.15
N THR A 90 -8.97 -1.48 -13.58
CA THR A 90 -7.78 -2.35 -13.72
C THR A 90 -7.37 -2.95 -12.38
N TRP A 91 -7.43 -2.18 -11.28
CA TRP A 91 -7.17 -2.72 -9.95
C TRP A 91 -8.19 -3.79 -9.52
N LEU A 92 -9.48 -3.53 -9.75
CA LEU A 92 -10.53 -4.51 -9.45
C LEU A 92 -10.40 -5.80 -10.28
N ASP A 93 -9.90 -5.72 -11.52
CA ASP A 93 -9.66 -6.90 -12.36
C ASP A 93 -8.57 -7.80 -11.75
N GLU A 94 -7.53 -7.20 -11.20
CA GLU A 94 -6.49 -7.91 -10.47
C GLU A 94 -7.03 -8.52 -9.17
N LEU A 95 -7.80 -7.75 -8.40
CA LEU A 95 -8.47 -8.29 -7.21
C LEU A 95 -9.41 -9.45 -7.54
N ALA A 96 -10.13 -9.40 -8.67
CA ALA A 96 -10.97 -10.49 -9.14
C ALA A 96 -10.16 -11.74 -9.52
N ARG A 97 -8.96 -11.55 -10.09
CA ARG A 97 -8.02 -12.65 -10.36
C ARG A 97 -7.58 -13.30 -9.05
N VAL A 98 -7.18 -12.49 -8.06
CA VAL A 98 -6.75 -12.94 -6.72
C VAL A 98 -7.87 -13.69 -6.01
N ALA A 99 -9.07 -13.12 -5.94
CA ALA A 99 -10.24 -13.79 -5.35
C ALA A 99 -10.52 -15.15 -6.00
N GLY A 100 -10.40 -15.25 -7.33
CA GLY A 100 -10.52 -16.52 -8.04
C GLY A 100 -9.48 -17.56 -7.65
N MET A 101 -8.23 -17.14 -7.47
CA MET A 101 -7.15 -18.02 -7.02
C MET A 101 -7.35 -18.49 -5.57
N ALA A 102 -7.89 -17.63 -4.72
CA ALA A 102 -8.23 -17.96 -3.33
C ALA A 102 -9.49 -18.84 -3.20
N GLY A 103 -10.16 -19.19 -4.31
CA GLY A 103 -11.39 -19.98 -4.29
C GLY A 103 -12.66 -19.17 -4.00
N GLU A 104 -12.54 -17.85 -3.93
CA GLU A 104 -13.62 -16.92 -3.59
C GLU A 104 -14.47 -16.55 -4.82
N SER A 105 -15.18 -17.55 -5.34
CA SER A 105 -15.94 -17.43 -6.60
C SER A 105 -17.02 -16.33 -6.58
N ALA A 106 -17.71 -16.15 -5.46
CA ALA A 106 -18.73 -15.11 -5.33
C ALA A 106 -18.11 -13.70 -5.31
N LEU A 107 -17.02 -13.53 -4.55
CA LEU A 107 -16.28 -12.27 -4.51
C LEU A 107 -15.66 -11.95 -5.88
N GLN A 108 -15.08 -12.95 -6.56
CA GLN A 108 -14.56 -12.81 -7.91
C GLN A 108 -15.65 -12.32 -8.89
N ALA A 109 -16.85 -12.92 -8.85
CA ALA A 109 -17.95 -12.50 -9.71
C ALA A 109 -18.36 -11.05 -9.43
N THR A 110 -18.52 -10.70 -8.16
CA THR A 110 -18.81 -9.32 -7.74
C THR A 110 -17.76 -8.35 -8.27
N LEU A 111 -16.47 -8.62 -8.05
CA LEU A 111 -15.39 -7.72 -8.46
C LEU A 111 -15.34 -7.51 -9.98
N ARG A 112 -15.65 -8.54 -10.79
CA ARG A 112 -15.69 -8.42 -12.26
C ARG A 112 -16.78 -7.48 -12.75
N ASP A 113 -17.95 -7.56 -12.14
CA ASP A 113 -19.16 -6.91 -12.68
C ASP A 113 -19.54 -5.62 -11.95
N VAL A 114 -18.95 -5.35 -10.78
CA VAL A 114 -19.29 -4.18 -9.98
C VAL A 114 -18.99 -2.88 -10.74
N PRO A 115 -19.96 -1.96 -10.84
CA PRO A 115 -19.73 -0.67 -11.46
C PRO A 115 -18.79 0.19 -10.62
N VAL A 116 -17.90 0.93 -11.29
CA VAL A 116 -17.10 1.98 -10.68
C VAL A 116 -17.91 3.27 -10.68
N VAL A 117 -18.15 3.84 -9.51
CA VAL A 117 -19.03 5.00 -9.32
C VAL A 117 -18.27 6.13 -8.63
N ALA A 118 -18.31 7.32 -9.23
CA ALA A 118 -17.75 8.52 -8.61
C ALA A 118 -18.60 8.93 -7.40
N ALA A 119 -17.94 9.24 -6.29
CA ALA A 119 -18.59 9.57 -5.03
C ALA A 119 -17.84 10.68 -4.27
N PRO A 120 -18.54 11.48 -3.45
CA PRO A 120 -17.91 12.44 -2.56
C PRO A 120 -17.07 11.76 -1.49
N ALA A 121 -16.06 12.47 -0.97
CA ALA A 121 -15.15 11.98 0.05
C ALA A 121 -15.86 11.50 1.33
N GLU A 122 -16.95 12.15 1.73
CA GLU A 122 -17.74 11.78 2.91
C GLU A 122 -18.37 10.39 2.76
N GLN A 123 -18.82 10.03 1.55
CA GLN A 123 -19.43 8.74 1.30
C GLN A 123 -18.38 7.61 1.35
N LEU A 124 -17.16 7.86 0.82
CA LEU A 124 -16.05 6.93 0.99
C LEU A 124 -15.66 6.78 2.46
N GLN A 125 -15.60 7.89 3.20
CA GLN A 125 -15.26 7.85 4.61
C GLN A 125 -16.29 7.07 5.42
N ALA A 126 -17.58 7.20 5.09
CA ALA A 126 -18.63 6.37 5.68
C ALA A 126 -18.42 4.89 5.34
N ALA A 127 -18.17 4.57 4.07
CA ALA A 127 -17.93 3.20 3.62
C ALA A 127 -16.74 2.53 4.31
N TRP A 128 -15.64 3.25 4.57
CA TRP A 128 -14.49 2.70 5.32
C TRP A 128 -14.73 2.50 6.82
N ARG A 129 -15.72 3.19 7.40
CA ARG A 129 -16.09 3.00 8.83
C ARG A 129 -17.00 1.79 9.02
N GLU A 130 -17.67 1.36 7.97
CA GLU A 130 -18.56 0.21 8.02
C GLU A 130 -17.79 -1.08 7.76
N SER A 131 -18.04 -2.11 8.57
CA SER A 131 -17.61 -3.47 8.25
C SER A 131 -18.47 -3.99 7.10
N GLY A 132 -17.93 -3.94 5.89
CA GLY A 132 -18.65 -4.31 4.66
C GLY A 132 -17.80 -5.12 3.69
N PRO A 133 -18.20 -5.16 2.40
CA PRO A 133 -17.47 -5.91 1.36
C PRO A 133 -15.98 -5.57 1.26
N SER A 134 -15.60 -4.31 1.55
CA SER A 134 -14.20 -3.89 1.62
C SER A 134 -13.39 -4.63 2.68
N ALA A 135 -13.97 -4.88 3.87
CA ALA A 135 -13.27 -5.58 4.95
C ALA A 135 -13.02 -7.04 4.59
N TYR A 136 -14.03 -7.71 4.04
CA TYR A 136 -13.87 -9.10 3.60
C TYR A 136 -12.88 -9.25 2.43
N LEU A 137 -12.94 -8.35 1.44
CA LEU A 137 -11.95 -8.29 0.37
C LEU A 137 -10.53 -8.11 0.94
N HIS A 138 -10.39 -7.22 1.93
CA HIS A 138 -9.12 -6.98 2.59
C HIS A 138 -8.58 -8.24 3.27
N ASP A 139 -9.42 -8.98 4.00
CA ASP A 139 -9.04 -10.25 4.64
C ASP A 139 -8.51 -11.28 3.62
N VAL A 140 -9.20 -11.44 2.49
CA VAL A 140 -8.77 -12.34 1.41
C VAL A 140 -7.40 -11.94 0.86
N VAL A 141 -7.17 -10.64 0.63
CA VAL A 141 -5.87 -10.16 0.15
C VAL A 141 -4.78 -10.35 1.21
N CYS A 142 -5.07 -10.07 2.48
CA CYS A 142 -4.16 -10.32 3.60
C CYS A 142 -3.71 -11.77 3.65
N ASP A 143 -4.65 -12.72 3.54
CA ASP A 143 -4.34 -14.15 3.57
C ASP A 143 -3.45 -14.54 2.40
N VAL A 144 -3.78 -14.11 1.17
CA VAL A 144 -2.96 -14.39 -0.02
C VAL A 144 -1.55 -13.82 0.11
N VAL A 145 -1.41 -12.57 0.60
CA VAL A 145 -0.10 -11.94 0.80
C VAL A 145 0.70 -12.67 1.87
N ARG A 146 0.07 -13.05 2.99
CA ARG A 146 0.70 -13.76 4.09
C ARG A 146 1.16 -15.16 3.71
N GLU A 147 0.34 -15.91 2.97
CA GLU A 147 0.68 -17.25 2.47
C GLU A 147 1.83 -17.23 1.46
N ALA A 148 1.97 -16.16 0.68
CA ALA A 148 3.03 -16.01 -0.31
C ALA A 148 4.36 -15.50 0.25
N ARG A 149 4.42 -15.12 1.53
CA ARG A 149 5.65 -14.61 2.16
C ARG A 149 6.76 -15.63 2.13
N THR A 150 7.96 -15.14 1.83
CA THR A 150 9.19 -15.95 1.86
C THR A 150 9.99 -15.76 3.14
N LEU A 151 9.64 -14.78 3.96
CA LEU A 151 10.29 -14.45 5.22
C LEU A 151 9.25 -14.31 6.34
N ASP A 152 9.56 -14.91 7.48
CA ASP A 152 8.80 -14.81 8.73
C ASP A 152 9.77 -14.50 9.86
N THR A 153 10.19 -13.23 9.95
CA THR A 153 11.16 -12.73 10.93
C THR A 153 10.68 -11.43 11.57
N PRO A 154 11.14 -11.07 12.79
CA PRO A 154 10.83 -9.78 13.39
C PRO A 154 11.22 -8.58 12.52
N GLN A 155 12.32 -8.69 11.77
CA GLN A 155 12.78 -7.67 10.82
C GLN A 155 11.79 -7.48 9.67
N MET A 156 11.18 -8.56 9.18
CA MET A 156 10.14 -8.46 8.15
C MET A 156 8.90 -7.75 8.70
N ALA A 157 8.44 -8.12 9.90
CA ALA A 157 7.29 -7.46 10.53
C ALA A 157 7.54 -5.97 10.77
N ALA A 158 8.71 -5.60 11.29
CA ALA A 158 9.11 -4.20 11.47
C ALA A 158 9.20 -3.45 10.13
N LEU A 159 9.68 -4.12 9.07
CA LEU A 159 9.72 -3.53 7.74
C LEU A 159 8.30 -3.27 7.20
N ASP A 160 7.38 -4.22 7.34
CA ASP A 160 5.99 -4.02 6.92
C ASP A 160 5.36 -2.83 7.64
N GLU A 161 5.60 -2.69 8.94
CA GLU A 161 5.11 -1.55 9.69
C GLU A 161 5.68 -0.23 9.18
N ALA A 162 7.00 -0.16 8.96
CA ALA A 162 7.63 1.03 8.37
C ALA A 162 7.07 1.35 6.98
N LEU A 163 6.84 0.32 6.14
CA LEU A 163 6.33 0.48 4.78
C LEU A 163 4.86 0.95 4.76
N TYR A 164 4.02 0.39 5.62
CA TYR A 164 2.63 0.84 5.79
C TYR A 164 2.59 2.34 6.14
N HIS A 165 3.45 2.79 7.06
CA HIS A 165 3.49 4.17 7.53
C HIS A 165 4.08 5.18 6.53
N ILE A 166 4.57 4.76 5.36
CA ILE A 166 4.92 5.72 4.29
C ILE A 166 3.67 6.51 3.88
N ALA A 167 2.57 5.81 3.61
CA ALA A 167 1.35 6.40 3.08
C ALA A 167 0.10 6.09 3.91
N SER A 168 0.26 5.38 5.05
CA SER A 168 -0.84 4.76 5.80
C SER A 168 -1.68 3.84 4.91
N ASP A 169 -1.01 3.07 4.04
CA ASP A 169 -1.63 2.28 2.98
C ASP A 169 -0.92 0.92 2.84
N LEU A 170 -1.64 -0.15 3.18
CA LEU A 170 -1.10 -1.52 3.15
C LEU A 170 -0.76 -1.99 1.74
N TYR A 171 -1.54 -1.59 0.73
CA TYR A 171 -1.31 -2.03 -0.64
C TYR A 171 -0.08 -1.36 -1.25
N LEU A 172 0.24 -0.12 -0.88
CA LEU A 172 1.53 0.49 -1.23
C LEU A 172 2.70 -0.16 -0.48
N GLY A 173 2.53 -0.47 0.81
CA GLY A 173 3.53 -1.21 1.56
C GLY A 173 3.83 -2.57 0.91
N TRP A 174 2.79 -3.32 0.52
CA TRP A 174 2.93 -4.59 -0.17
C TRP A 174 3.43 -4.46 -1.61
N TYR A 175 3.15 -3.36 -2.32
CA TYR A 175 3.81 -3.08 -3.60
C TYR A 175 5.33 -3.02 -3.43
N ILE A 176 5.82 -2.35 -2.38
CA ILE A 176 7.26 -2.25 -2.10
C ILE A 176 7.80 -3.61 -1.69
N ALA A 177 7.13 -4.30 -0.76
CA ALA A 177 7.53 -5.60 -0.23
C ALA A 177 7.30 -6.79 -1.20
N GLN A 178 6.65 -6.59 -2.35
CA GLN A 178 6.31 -7.64 -3.31
C GLN A 178 7.46 -8.59 -3.69
N PRO A 179 8.73 -8.15 -3.81
CA PRO A 179 9.87 -9.06 -4.00
C PRO A 179 10.04 -10.13 -2.92
N LEU A 180 9.52 -9.91 -1.71
CA LEU A 180 9.56 -10.84 -0.56
C LEU A 180 8.29 -11.72 -0.47
N SER A 181 7.26 -11.41 -1.27
CA SER A 181 6.04 -12.20 -1.43
C SER A 181 5.72 -12.40 -2.92
N PRO A 182 6.62 -13.02 -3.69
CA PRO A 182 6.44 -13.19 -5.12
C PRO A 182 5.18 -14.00 -5.41
N ALA A 183 4.44 -13.59 -6.45
CA ALA A 183 3.21 -14.25 -6.94
C ALA A 183 1.93 -14.09 -6.09
N ALA A 184 1.92 -13.27 -5.02
CA ALA A 184 0.72 -13.01 -4.22
C ALA A 184 -0.35 -12.24 -5.01
N VAL A 185 -0.04 -10.97 -5.31
CA VAL A 185 -0.91 -9.99 -5.96
C VAL A 185 -0.01 -9.09 -6.78
N ASP A 186 -0.44 -8.71 -7.99
CA ASP A 186 0.21 -7.63 -8.71
C ASP A 186 -0.32 -6.28 -8.20
N PHE A 187 0.49 -5.56 -7.42
CA PHE A 187 0.09 -4.25 -6.89
C PHE A 187 0.38 -3.10 -7.86
N ALA A 188 0.96 -3.34 -9.05
CA ALA A 188 1.22 -2.28 -10.02
C ALA A 188 -0.06 -1.54 -10.48
N PRO A 189 -1.21 -2.22 -10.72
CA PRO A 189 -2.48 -1.55 -10.95
C PRO A 189 -2.93 -0.67 -9.78
N TYR A 190 -2.70 -1.09 -8.54
CA TYR A 190 -3.04 -0.28 -7.37
C TYR A 190 -2.18 1.00 -7.31
N LEU A 191 -0.86 0.89 -7.53
CA LEU A 191 0.01 2.06 -7.61
C LEU A 191 -0.41 3.01 -8.76
N ALA A 192 -0.87 2.47 -9.89
CA ALA A 192 -1.39 3.24 -11.02
C ALA A 192 -2.70 3.97 -10.71
N PHE A 193 -3.56 3.38 -9.88
CA PHE A 193 -4.76 4.01 -9.36
C PHE A 193 -4.42 5.10 -8.32
N TRP A 194 -3.59 4.77 -7.33
CA TRP A 194 -3.20 5.68 -6.25
C TRP A 194 -2.49 6.93 -6.77
N ARG A 195 -1.55 6.79 -7.72
CA ARG A 195 -0.79 7.95 -8.28
C ARG A 195 -1.66 9.01 -8.95
N LEU A 196 -2.89 8.66 -9.32
CA LEU A 196 -3.87 9.59 -9.90
C LEU A 196 -4.74 10.26 -8.83
N GLY A 197 -4.42 10.10 -7.54
CA GLY A 197 -5.29 10.54 -6.45
C GLY A 197 -6.41 9.54 -6.13
N GLY A 198 -6.34 8.34 -6.70
CA GLY A 198 -7.37 7.33 -6.56
C GLY A 198 -7.54 6.85 -5.13
N ARG A 199 -8.75 7.00 -4.59
CA ARG A 199 -9.18 6.43 -3.32
C ARG A 199 -10.51 5.75 -3.57
N GLY A 200 -10.71 4.58 -2.98
CA GLY A 200 -11.93 3.81 -3.24
C GLY A 200 -12.33 2.84 -2.14
N ALA A 201 -13.58 2.41 -2.22
CA ALA A 201 -14.19 1.47 -1.29
C ALA A 201 -15.17 0.57 -2.04
N LEU A 202 -15.07 -0.74 -1.81
CA LEU A 202 -16.08 -1.69 -2.25
C LEU A 202 -17.26 -1.67 -1.26
N VAL A 203 -18.45 -1.38 -1.79
CA VAL A 203 -19.73 -1.43 -1.08
C VAL A 203 -20.68 -2.37 -1.81
N ASP A 204 -21.86 -2.62 -1.23
CA ASP A 204 -22.86 -3.44 -1.90
C ASP A 204 -23.28 -2.80 -3.24
N GLY A 205 -22.97 -3.50 -4.33
CA GLY A 205 -23.38 -3.11 -5.69
C GLY A 205 -22.55 -2.03 -6.37
N ALA A 206 -21.49 -1.50 -5.74
CA ALA A 206 -20.61 -0.50 -6.36
C ALA A 206 -19.18 -0.53 -5.80
N PHE A 207 -18.22 -0.10 -6.62
CA PHE A 207 -16.91 0.35 -6.15
C PHE A 207 -16.88 1.87 -6.23
N LEU A 208 -16.89 2.51 -5.07
CA LEU A 208 -16.87 3.96 -4.97
C LEU A 208 -15.45 4.47 -5.23
N VAL A 209 -15.34 5.55 -5.99
CA VAL A 209 -14.09 6.26 -6.26
C VAL A 209 -14.28 7.73 -5.90
N GLU A 210 -13.33 8.28 -5.13
CA GLU A 210 -13.40 9.69 -4.74
C GLU A 210 -13.33 10.60 -5.98
N ALA A 211 -14.26 11.56 -6.07
CA ALA A 211 -14.22 12.60 -7.09
C ALA A 211 -14.37 13.98 -6.45
N ALA A 212 -13.38 14.84 -6.65
CA ALA A 212 -13.42 16.22 -6.17
C ALA A 212 -14.51 17.03 -6.90
N GLY A 213 -15.23 17.86 -6.16
CA GLY A 213 -16.25 18.77 -6.70
C GLY A 213 -17.65 18.18 -6.88
N LEU A 214 -17.90 16.96 -6.37
CA LEU A 214 -19.25 16.46 -6.12
C LEU A 214 -19.67 16.92 -4.71
N ASP A 215 -19.98 18.21 -4.55
CA ASP A 215 -20.61 18.66 -3.30
C ASP A 215 -22.02 18.06 -3.20
N SER A 216 -22.38 17.58 -1.99
CA SER A 216 -23.68 17.00 -1.63
C SER A 216 -24.86 17.95 -1.84
#